data_AF-A0A5F1ZW46-F1
#
_entry.id   AF-A0A5F1ZW46-F1
#
_cell.length_a   1.000
_cell.length_b   1.000
_cell.length_c   1.000
_cell.angle_alpha   90.00
_cell.angle_beta   90.00
_cell.angle_gamma   90.00
#
_symmetry.space_group_name_H-M   'P 1'
#
loop_
_entity.id
_entity.type
_entity.pdbx_description
1 polymer ?
#
loop_
_entity_poly.entity_id
_entity_poly.type
_entity_poly.pdbx_seq_one_letter_code
_entity_poly.pdbx_strand_id
1 'polypeptide(L)'
;MKSRVLILLLISLSFANCYSSTAFYFYNLRMDQIPPGVQRGLYKQDEKACGESIRNILVRIPRKNPSATHIRDLEILKKDDGLFSSCYRLHYGLEISH
;
A
#
# COMPACT_ATOMS: atom_id res chain seq x y z
N MET A 1 5.72 18.98 50.63
CA MET A 1 4.86 17.95 50.01
C MET A 1 4.30 18.33 48.63
N LYS A 2 4.02 19.61 48.33
CA LYS A 2 3.46 20.04 47.03
C LYS A 2 4.37 19.82 45.80
N SER A 3 5.70 19.91 45.96
CA SER A 3 6.65 19.82 44.83
C SER A 3 6.87 18.38 44.30
N ARG A 4 6.82 17.36 45.17
CA ARG A 4 7.01 15.95 44.77
C ARG A 4 5.85 15.43 43.91
N VAL A 5 4.63 15.90 44.16
CA VAL A 5 3.43 15.53 43.39
C VAL A 5 3.49 16.13 41.98
N LEU A 6 3.95 17.37 41.85
CA LEU A 6 4.11 18.05 40.55
C LEU A 6 5.11 17.32 39.64
N ILE A 7 6.21 16.84 40.22
CA ILE A 7 7.25 16.09 39.50
C ILE A 7 6.71 14.74 39.00
N LEU A 8 5.95 14.01 39.82
CA LEU A 8 5.30 12.76 39.41
C LEU A 8 4.29 12.96 38.28
N LEU A 9 3.58 14.10 38.28
CA LEU A 9 2.59 14.45 37.26
C LEU A 9 3.25 14.84 35.91
N LEU A 10 4.42 15.50 35.97
CA LEU A 10 5.22 15.80 34.78
C LEU A 10 5.86 14.54 34.18
N ILE A 11 6.29 13.60 35.03
CA ILE A 11 6.85 12.33 34.59
C ILE A 11 5.76 11.48 33.91
N SER A 12 4.53 11.43 34.44
CA SER A 12 3.44 10.67 33.82
C SER A 12 2.99 11.24 32.46
N LEU A 13 3.02 12.56 32.29
CA LEU A 13 2.79 13.23 30.99
C LEU A 13 3.87 12.91 29.95
N SER A 14 5.11 12.67 30.41
CA SER A 14 6.24 12.32 29.54
C SER A 14 6.10 10.89 28.99
N PHE A 15 5.57 9.96 29.79
CA PHE A 15 5.35 8.56 29.38
C PHE A 15 4.06 8.35 28.56
N ALA A 16 3.08 9.26 28.65
CA ALA A 16 1.86 9.19 27.84
C ALA A 16 2.13 9.30 26.33
N ASN A 17 3.21 10.00 25.94
CA ASN A 17 3.59 10.17 24.53
C ASN A 17 4.47 9.02 23.97
N CYS A 18 4.85 8.02 24.78
CA CYS A 18 5.68 6.89 24.34
C CYS A 18 4.89 5.71 23.75
N TYR A 19 3.56 5.80 23.65
CA TYR A 19 2.71 4.80 23.00
C TYR A 19 2.36 5.22 21.56
N SER A 20 3.37 5.54 20.73
CA SER A 20 3.18 5.63 19.29
C SER A 20 3.17 4.21 18.70
N SER A 21 2.10 3.45 18.94
CA SER A 21 1.86 2.20 18.23
C SER A 21 1.32 2.54 16.84
N THR A 22 2.18 2.54 15.84
CA THR A 22 1.76 2.69 14.44
C THR A 22 1.06 1.38 14.03
N ALA A 23 -0.26 1.34 14.15
CA ALA A 23 -1.06 0.22 13.66
C ALA A 23 -1.11 0.27 12.13
N PHE A 24 -0.38 -0.63 11.47
CA PHE A 24 -0.42 -0.76 10.01
C PHE A 24 -1.62 -1.62 9.61
N TYR A 25 -2.61 -1.01 8.97
CA TYR A 25 -3.72 -1.73 8.34
C TYR A 25 -3.37 -2.00 6.88
N PHE A 26 -3.54 -3.26 6.48
CA PHE A 26 -3.35 -3.68 5.10
C PHE A 26 -4.69 -4.10 4.51
N TYR A 27 -5.01 -3.56 3.35
CA TYR A 27 -6.15 -3.97 2.54
C TYR A 27 -5.65 -4.51 1.22
N ASN A 28 -6.06 -5.75 0.88
CA ASN A 28 -5.65 -6.42 -0.35
C ASN A 28 -6.84 -6.47 -1.32
N LEU A 29 -6.64 -5.93 -2.52
CA LEU A 29 -7.53 -6.10 -3.66
C LEU A 29 -6.83 -6.96 -4.69
N ARG A 30 -7.43 -8.10 -5.02
CA ARG A 30 -6.88 -9.04 -6.01
C ARG A 30 -7.92 -9.42 -7.05
N MET A 31 -7.50 -9.49 -8.31
CA MET A 31 -8.29 -10.09 -9.40
C MET A 31 -8.41 -11.61 -9.25
N ASP A 32 -9.39 -12.19 -9.95
CA ASP A 32 -9.56 -13.64 -10.01
C ASP A 32 -8.32 -14.36 -10.57
N GLN A 33 -8.14 -15.60 -10.13
CA GLN A 33 -7.05 -16.44 -10.60
C GLN A 33 -7.17 -16.69 -12.10
N ILE A 34 -6.06 -16.49 -12.79
CA ILE A 34 -5.94 -16.73 -14.22
C ILE A 34 -5.55 -18.19 -14.51
N PRO A 35 -5.93 -18.74 -15.68
CA PRO A 35 -5.50 -20.07 -16.09
C PRO A 35 -3.96 -20.18 -16.15
N PRO A 36 -3.37 -21.33 -15.79
CA PRO A 36 -1.92 -21.51 -15.73
C PRO A 36 -1.20 -21.38 -17.08
N GLY A 37 -1.93 -21.54 -18.20
CA GLY A 37 -1.41 -21.28 -19.54
C GLY A 37 -1.16 -19.79 -19.79
N VAL A 38 -2.07 -18.93 -19.33
CA VAL A 38 -1.94 -17.47 -19.44
C VAL A 38 -0.87 -16.95 -18.50
N GLN A 39 -0.79 -17.50 -17.28
CA GLN A 39 0.15 -17.04 -16.25
C GLN A 39 1.63 -17.10 -16.67
N ARG A 40 2.00 -18.06 -17.53
CA ARG A 40 3.38 -18.20 -18.04
C ARG A 40 3.76 -17.12 -19.06
N GLY A 41 2.79 -16.56 -19.78
CA GLY A 41 3.00 -15.53 -20.80
C GLY A 41 2.96 -14.11 -20.27
N LEU A 42 2.68 -13.91 -18.98
CA LEU A 42 2.54 -12.56 -18.42
C LEU A 42 3.88 -11.93 -18.08
N TYR A 43 4.05 -10.70 -18.54
CA TYR A 43 5.14 -9.85 -18.11
C TYR A 43 4.81 -9.24 -16.74
N LYS A 44 5.44 -9.76 -15.69
CA LYS A 44 5.16 -9.37 -14.30
C LYS A 44 5.81 -8.03 -13.96
N GLN A 45 5.08 -7.20 -13.22
CA GLN A 45 5.49 -5.89 -12.73
C GLN A 45 5.27 -5.81 -11.21
N ASP A 46 6.16 -5.10 -10.53
CA ASP A 46 6.05 -4.73 -9.11
C ASP A 46 6.27 -3.21 -9.02
N GLU A 47 5.27 -2.49 -8.51
CA GLU A 47 5.31 -1.04 -8.37
C GLU A 47 4.92 -0.58 -6.97
N LYS A 48 5.50 0.54 -6.56
CA LYS A 48 5.12 1.25 -5.34
C LYS A 48 4.66 2.66 -5.68
N ALA A 49 3.54 3.08 -5.10
CA ALA A 49 3.00 4.43 -5.26
C ALA A 49 2.48 4.94 -3.92
N CYS A 50 3.03 6.05 -3.43
CA CYS A 50 2.63 6.68 -2.16
C CYS A 50 2.07 8.07 -2.43
N GLY A 51 1.01 8.45 -1.70
CA GLY A 51 0.38 9.76 -1.84
C GLY A 51 -0.45 9.94 -3.12
N GLU A 52 -0.61 8.88 -3.92
CA GLU A 52 -1.51 8.86 -5.08
C GLU A 52 -2.80 8.12 -4.73
N SER A 53 -3.92 8.56 -5.32
CA SER A 53 -5.16 7.79 -5.24
C SER A 53 -5.06 6.52 -6.07
N ILE A 54 -5.73 5.45 -5.63
CA ILE A 54 -5.76 4.18 -6.36
C ILE A 54 -6.25 4.34 -7.81
N ARG A 55 -7.21 5.24 -8.03
CA ARG A 55 -7.74 5.55 -9.36
C ARG A 55 -6.66 6.09 -10.30
N ASN A 56 -5.81 6.99 -9.82
CA ASN A 56 -4.73 7.56 -10.63
C ASN A 56 -3.69 6.49 -10.99
N ILE A 57 -3.36 5.62 -10.03
CA ILE A 57 -2.44 4.51 -10.25
C ILE A 57 -2.98 3.56 -11.34
N LEU A 58 -4.25 3.17 -11.25
CA LEU A 58 -4.89 2.29 -12.24
C LEU A 58 -4.92 2.89 -13.65
N VAL A 59 -5.11 4.20 -13.78
CA VAL A 59 -5.08 4.90 -15.08
C VAL A 59 -3.66 4.98 -15.65
N ARG A 60 -2.63 5.00 -14.79
CA ARG A 60 -1.23 5.08 -15.20
C ARG A 60 -0.70 3.79 -15.80
N ILE A 61 -1.13 2.62 -15.30
CA ILE A 61 -0.65 1.31 -15.75
C ILE A 61 -0.77 1.12 -17.29
N PRO A 62 -1.94 1.31 -17.92
CA PRO A 62 -2.07 1.16 -19.37
C PRO A 62 -1.33 2.25 -20.15
N ARG A 63 -1.20 3.47 -19.59
CA ARG A 63 -0.43 4.56 -20.24
C ARG A 63 1.06 4.27 -20.29
N LYS A 64 1.61 3.66 -19.23
CA LYS A 64 3.02 3.27 -19.15
C LYS A 64 3.33 2.09 -20.06
N ASN A 65 2.35 1.22 -20.33
CA ASN A 65 2.52 0.00 -21.11
C ASN A 65 1.55 -0.03 -22.29
N PRO A 66 1.75 0.83 -23.32
CA PRO A 66 0.83 0.92 -24.46
C PRO A 66 0.79 -0.37 -25.31
N SER A 67 1.77 -1.25 -25.18
CA SER A 67 1.84 -2.54 -25.86
C SER A 67 1.07 -3.67 -25.15
N ALA A 68 0.60 -3.43 -23.92
CA ALA A 68 -0.18 -4.43 -23.19
C ALA A 68 -1.63 -4.46 -23.69
N THR A 69 -2.14 -5.62 -24.05
CA THR A 69 -3.55 -5.80 -24.40
C THR A 69 -4.43 -5.96 -23.18
N HIS A 70 -3.93 -6.64 -22.15
CA HIS A 70 -4.67 -6.86 -20.91
C HIS A 70 -3.75 -6.75 -19.69
N ILE A 71 -4.33 -6.27 -18.59
CA ILE A 71 -3.75 -6.34 -17.24
C ILE A 71 -4.40 -7.53 -16.53
N ARG A 72 -3.59 -8.43 -15.99
CA ARG A 72 -3.99 -9.70 -15.36
C ARG A 72 -3.30 -9.85 -14.00
N ASP A 73 -3.85 -10.68 -13.12
CA ASP A 73 -3.25 -10.99 -11.79
C ASP A 73 -2.87 -9.72 -11.01
N LEU A 74 -3.71 -8.67 -11.12
CA LEU A 74 -3.50 -7.43 -10.40
C LEU A 74 -3.81 -7.66 -8.92
N GLU A 75 -2.81 -7.44 -8.09
CA GLU A 75 -2.86 -7.43 -6.64
C GLU A 75 -2.40 -6.06 -6.14
N ILE A 76 -3.19 -5.45 -5.28
CA ILE A 76 -2.92 -4.12 -4.74
C ILE A 76 -2.98 -4.23 -3.22
N LEU A 77 -1.83 -4.01 -2.60
CA LEU A 77 -1.69 -3.93 -1.16
C LEU A 77 -1.65 -2.46 -0.75
N LYS A 78 -2.70 -1.99 -0.09
CA LYS A 78 -2.71 -0.69 0.56
C LYS A 78 -2.07 -0.81 1.93
N LYS A 79 -1.15 0.10 2.25
CA LYS A 79 -0.56 0.32 3.57
C LYS A 79 -0.91 1.73 4.02
N ASP A 80 -1.59 1.84 5.14
CA ASP A 80 -1.89 3.12 5.77
C ASP A 80 -0.74 3.50 6.73
N ASP A 81 -0.07 4.63 6.48
CA ASP A 81 1.11 5.10 7.23
C ASP A 81 0.79 6.27 8.17
N GLY A 82 -0.49 6.65 8.35
CA GLY A 82 -0.93 7.72 9.25
C GLY A 82 -2.24 8.40 8.82
N LEU A 83 -2.55 9.57 9.40
CA LEU A 83 -3.85 10.25 9.24
C LEU A 83 -4.22 10.66 7.80
N PHE A 84 -3.25 10.85 6.89
CA PHE A 84 -3.51 11.37 5.54
C PHE A 84 -2.64 10.75 4.43
N SER A 85 -1.81 9.75 4.72
CA SER A 85 -0.94 9.12 3.72
C SER A 85 -1.23 7.62 3.60
N SER A 86 -1.44 7.18 2.36
CA SER A 86 -1.49 5.77 1.99
C SER A 86 -0.41 5.47 0.95
N CYS A 87 0.21 4.32 1.11
CA CYS A 87 1.13 3.73 0.15
C CYS A 87 0.51 2.48 -0.43
N TYR A 88 0.60 2.31 -1.74
CA TYR A 88 0.15 1.14 -2.45
C TYR A 88 1.36 0.39 -2.99
N ARG A 89 1.36 -0.93 -2.82
CA ARG A 89 2.22 -1.85 -3.55
C ARG A 89 1.35 -2.60 -4.54
N LEU A 90 1.77 -2.63 -5.80
CA LEU A 90 1.03 -3.24 -6.89
C LEU A 90 1.86 -4.34 -7.51
N HIS A 91 1.26 -5.52 -7.62
CA HIS A 91 1.79 -6.62 -8.41
C HIS A 91 0.81 -6.88 -9.54
N TYR A 92 1.28 -6.92 -10.77
CA TYR A 92 0.39 -7.22 -11.91
C TYR A 92 1.15 -7.87 -13.05
N GLY A 93 0.46 -8.67 -13.83
CA GLY A 93 0.95 -9.24 -15.08
C GLY A 93 0.38 -8.49 -16.28
N LEU A 94 1.23 -8.22 -17.27
CA LEU A 94 0.83 -7.66 -18.55
C LEU A 94 0.79 -8.76 -19.60
N GLU A 95 -0.35 -8.87 -20.27
CA GLU A 95 -0.51 -9.71 -21.45
C GLU A 95 -0.13 -8.85 -22.66
N ILE A 96 0.91 -9.26 -23.40
CA ILE A 96 1.41 -8.54 -24.56
C ILE A 96 1.04 -9.37 -25.79
N SER A 97 0.26 -8.80 -26.71
CA SER A 97 0.05 -9.42 -28.02
C SER A 97 1.27 -9.14 -28.89
N HIS A 98 1.97 -10.21 -29.28
CA HIS A 98 3.00 -10.15 -30.31
C HIS A 98 2.41 -9.87 -31.69
#